data_AF-A0A6C0AFT7-F1
#
_entry.id   AF-A0A6C0AFT7-F1
#
_cell.length_a   1.000
_cell.length_b   1.000
_cell.length_c   1.000
_cell.angle_alpha   90.00
_cell.angle_beta   90.00
_cell.angle_gamma   90.00
#
_symmetry.space_group_name_H-M   'P 1'
#
loop_
_entity.id
_entity.type
_entity.pdbx_description
1 polymer ?
#
loop_
_entity_poly.entity_id
_entity_poly.type
_entity_poly.pdbx_seq_one_letter_code
_entity_poly.pdbx_strand_id
1 'polypeptide(L)'
;MSELILTNSLGRTGNCMVCIMNAIKFAIDNHICKVSFHAMNWMGPRLLPKNSDSSSPIFTSYEINIDSSDFQGNKPDHKSIVKKKGCVSDAGNNKVSSWFVGFYNTDTSFKERLHICKKYLKPLFNFNEQKLGENDLLIHLRSGDIMDKGHYGYLQPPLSFYIKVIESKKWENIYLLTERDNNPCMQKLLEKYPNIIHFLGNNNIKRCPGEGFGFKHDLGYLVGCKNYAVCQSSLCPLVIQLSDTIKNVYIPSYMLKTSGKYGLREHPIWWSRDFMEKKTNFEYCNVCYHIYDYEEYVNTDENKYEYQKKENIDYLLEYGMNTNNKKK
;
A
#
# COMPACT_ATOMS: atom_id res chain seq x y z
N MET A 1 -27.67 18.28 4.98
CA MET A 1 -26.29 17.81 5.24
C MET A 1 -25.69 17.42 3.90
N SER A 2 -24.53 17.97 3.50
CA SER A 2 -23.89 17.65 2.20
C SER A 2 -23.21 16.29 2.24
N GLU A 3 -23.31 15.51 1.17
CA GLU A 3 -22.80 14.13 1.10
C GLU A 3 -22.12 13.84 -0.24
N LEU A 4 -20.97 13.17 -0.20
CA LEU A 4 -20.32 12.55 -1.35
C LEU A 4 -20.54 11.04 -1.30
N ILE A 5 -21.21 10.51 -2.32
CA ILE A 5 -21.47 9.07 -2.46
C ILE A 5 -20.46 8.49 -3.46
N LEU A 6 -19.58 7.61 -3.01
CA LEU A 6 -18.70 6.86 -3.89
C LEU A 6 -19.42 5.60 -4.40
N THR A 7 -19.56 5.53 -5.71
CA THR A 7 -20.21 4.43 -6.42
C THR A 7 -19.17 3.56 -7.10
N ASN A 8 -19.45 2.25 -7.25
CA ASN A 8 -18.66 1.30 -8.03
C ASN A 8 -17.13 1.35 -7.80
N SER A 9 -16.63 0.56 -6.86
CA SER A 9 -15.18 0.43 -6.69
C SER A 9 -14.51 -0.35 -7.83
N LEU A 10 -13.29 0.03 -8.20
CA LEU A 10 -12.43 -0.71 -9.12
C LEU A 10 -11.00 -0.79 -8.57
N GLY A 11 -10.42 -1.99 -8.52
CA GLY A 11 -9.00 -2.20 -8.20
C GLY A 11 -8.72 -3.03 -6.96
N ARG A 12 -7.43 -3.10 -6.58
CA ARG A 12 -6.92 -3.83 -5.39
C ARG A 12 -7.07 -2.96 -4.14
N THR A 13 -6.96 -3.55 -2.95
CA THR A 13 -7.17 -2.88 -1.65
C THR A 13 -6.48 -1.52 -1.53
N GLY A 14 -5.19 -1.43 -1.85
CA GLY A 14 -4.45 -0.16 -1.79
C GLY A 14 -4.99 0.92 -2.75
N ASN A 15 -5.42 0.54 -3.96
CA ASN A 15 -6.00 1.49 -4.92
C ASN A 15 -7.31 2.08 -4.39
N CYS A 16 -8.19 1.22 -3.86
CA CYS A 16 -9.46 1.66 -3.30
C CYS A 16 -9.23 2.61 -2.11
N MET A 17 -8.22 2.34 -1.28
CA MET A 17 -7.88 3.20 -0.16
C MET A 17 -7.35 4.57 -0.60
N VAL A 18 -6.52 4.62 -1.65
CA VAL A 18 -6.11 5.88 -2.26
C VAL A 18 -7.32 6.68 -2.76
N CYS A 19 -8.30 6.02 -3.40
CA CYS A 19 -9.52 6.69 -3.84
C CYS A 19 -10.34 7.24 -2.67
N ILE A 20 -10.50 6.49 -1.57
CA ILE A 20 -11.23 6.96 -0.39
C ILE A 20 -10.48 8.13 0.27
N MET A 21 -9.15 8.06 0.42
CA MET A 21 -8.34 9.17 0.93
C MET A 21 -8.57 10.45 0.12
N ASN A 22 -8.46 10.34 -1.21
CA ASN A 22 -8.63 11.48 -2.11
C ASN A 22 -10.08 11.99 -2.14
N ALA A 23 -11.07 11.13 -1.92
CA ALA A 23 -12.47 11.51 -1.75
C ALA A 23 -12.71 12.27 -0.44
N ILE A 24 -12.09 11.84 0.67
CA ILE A 24 -12.12 12.56 1.94
C ILE A 24 -11.46 13.94 1.77
N LYS A 25 -10.30 14.02 1.10
CA LYS A 25 -9.66 15.31 0.81
C LYS A 25 -10.58 16.22 0.01
N PHE A 26 -11.22 15.69 -1.03
CA PHE A 26 -12.21 16.44 -1.81
C PHE A 26 -13.39 16.89 -0.93
N ALA A 27 -13.86 16.06 -0.03
CA ALA A 27 -14.95 16.41 0.88
C ALA A 27 -14.55 17.56 1.82
N ILE A 28 -13.35 17.50 2.39
CA ILE A 28 -12.76 18.57 3.22
C ILE A 28 -12.71 19.90 2.44
N ASP A 29 -12.16 19.88 1.23
CA ASP A 29 -11.97 21.07 0.38
C ASP A 29 -13.28 21.70 -0.12
N ASN A 30 -14.38 20.94 -0.04
CA ASN A 30 -15.68 21.37 -0.53
C ASN A 30 -16.75 21.41 0.58
N HIS A 31 -16.34 21.30 1.85
CA HIS A 31 -17.21 21.39 3.01
C HIS A 31 -18.38 20.38 2.92
N ILE A 32 -18.05 19.18 2.45
CA ILE A 32 -18.95 18.03 2.41
C ILE A 32 -18.75 17.28 3.71
N CYS A 33 -19.80 17.24 4.53
CA CYS A 33 -19.73 16.70 5.90
C CYS A 33 -19.80 15.17 5.98
N LYS A 34 -20.09 14.47 4.88
CA LYS A 34 -20.14 13.01 4.88
C LYS A 34 -19.64 12.41 3.58
N VAL A 35 -18.82 11.36 3.67
CA VAL A 35 -18.46 10.49 2.56
C VAL A 35 -19.07 9.12 2.81
N SER A 36 -19.82 8.58 1.87
CA SER A 36 -20.44 7.26 1.96
C SER A 36 -20.06 6.40 0.76
N PHE A 37 -20.06 5.08 0.93
CA PHE A 37 -19.80 4.12 -0.14
C PHE A 37 -20.54 2.83 0.15
N HIS A 38 -21.08 2.15 -0.87
CA HIS A 38 -21.98 1.00 -0.66
C HIS A 38 -21.42 -0.34 -1.15
N ALA A 39 -20.44 -0.30 -2.05
CA ALA A 39 -19.83 -1.51 -2.59
C ALA A 39 -18.33 -1.30 -2.80
N MET A 40 -17.54 -2.15 -2.13
CA MET A 40 -16.15 -2.39 -2.48
C MET A 40 -16.03 -3.81 -3.04
N ASN A 41 -16.13 -3.92 -4.36
CA ASN A 41 -15.84 -5.15 -5.10
C ASN A 41 -14.33 -5.38 -5.13
N TRP A 42 -13.87 -6.29 -4.26
CA TRP A 42 -12.52 -6.83 -4.28
C TRP A 42 -12.55 -8.26 -4.86
N MET A 43 -11.55 -8.64 -5.66
CA MET A 43 -11.24 -10.05 -5.92
C MET A 43 -10.55 -10.66 -4.69
N GLY A 44 -11.26 -10.75 -3.56
CA GLY A 44 -10.73 -11.20 -2.26
C GLY A 44 -11.79 -11.12 -1.14
N PRO A 45 -11.41 -11.39 0.13
CA PRO A 45 -12.33 -11.38 1.27
C PRO A 45 -13.24 -10.16 1.33
N ARG A 46 -14.42 -10.26 1.95
CA ARG A 46 -15.32 -9.10 2.08
C ARG A 46 -14.67 -8.01 2.96
N LEU A 47 -14.28 -6.87 2.37
CA LEU A 47 -13.75 -5.72 3.12
C LEU A 47 -14.80 -5.09 4.05
N LEU A 48 -16.09 -5.24 3.70
CA LEU A 48 -17.20 -4.54 4.34
C LEU A 48 -18.23 -5.52 4.95
N PRO A 49 -18.93 -5.12 6.03
CA PRO A 49 -19.94 -5.96 6.68
C PRO A 49 -21.15 -6.13 5.78
N LYS A 50 -21.43 -7.34 5.29
CA LYS A 50 -22.67 -7.59 4.53
C LYS A 50 -23.85 -8.03 5.42
N ASN A 51 -23.58 -8.59 6.61
CA ASN A 51 -24.52 -9.03 7.66
C ASN A 51 -23.77 -9.21 9.01
N SER A 52 -24.49 -9.32 10.13
CA SER A 52 -23.95 -9.44 11.51
C SER A 52 -23.10 -10.68 11.79
N ASP A 53 -23.14 -11.71 10.93
CA ASP A 53 -22.54 -13.03 11.17
C ASP A 53 -21.34 -13.40 10.29
N SER A 54 -20.77 -12.48 9.48
CA SER A 54 -19.50 -12.78 8.82
C SER A 54 -18.33 -12.51 9.77
N SER A 55 -17.43 -13.49 9.94
CA SER A 55 -16.22 -13.43 10.75
C SER A 55 -15.26 -12.30 10.34
N SER A 56 -15.63 -11.10 10.78
CA SER A 56 -14.87 -9.85 10.88
C SER A 56 -14.53 -9.14 9.55
N PRO A 57 -15.34 -8.15 9.10
CA PRO A 57 -14.98 -7.26 7.99
C PRO A 57 -13.78 -6.38 8.38
N ILE A 58 -12.91 -6.05 7.41
CA ILE A 58 -11.74 -5.17 7.63
C ILE A 58 -12.17 -3.74 7.96
N PHE A 59 -13.30 -3.29 7.43
CA PHE A 59 -13.93 -2.01 7.76
C PHE A 59 -15.15 -2.19 8.65
N THR A 60 -15.38 -1.27 9.58
CA THR A 60 -16.53 -1.29 10.50
C THR A 60 -17.73 -0.45 10.02
N SER A 61 -17.53 0.44 9.05
CA SER A 61 -18.57 1.37 8.55
C SER A 61 -18.45 1.61 7.04
N TYR A 62 -19.58 2.00 6.44
CA TYR A 62 -19.73 2.46 5.05
C TYR A 62 -19.77 3.99 4.94
N GLU A 63 -19.69 4.69 6.07
CA GLU A 63 -19.85 6.12 6.18
C GLU A 63 -18.72 6.73 7.01
N ILE A 64 -18.27 7.90 6.56
CA ILE A 64 -17.21 8.69 7.19
C ILE A 64 -17.76 10.10 7.37
N ASN A 65 -17.95 10.51 8.62
CA ASN A 65 -18.29 11.88 8.94
C ASN A 65 -17.03 12.73 8.91
N ILE A 66 -17.09 13.85 8.17
CA ILE A 66 -15.99 14.79 8.05
C ILE A 66 -16.13 15.84 9.14
N ASP A 67 -15.07 16.02 9.93
CA ASP A 67 -15.02 17.01 10.99
C ASP A 67 -14.92 18.40 10.36
N SER A 68 -15.88 19.27 10.68
CA SER A 68 -15.93 20.62 10.13
C SER A 68 -14.72 21.48 10.51
N SER A 69 -13.98 21.13 11.57
CA SER A 69 -12.74 21.82 11.92
C SER A 69 -11.61 21.62 10.90
N ASP A 70 -11.69 20.58 10.06
CA ASP A 70 -10.72 20.35 8.99
C ASP A 70 -11.06 21.13 7.71
N PHE A 71 -12.26 21.71 7.59
CA PHE A 71 -12.67 22.45 6.40
C PHE A 71 -11.76 23.65 6.14
N GLN A 72 -11.34 23.80 4.89
CA GLN A 72 -10.43 24.86 4.48
C GLN A 72 -11.15 25.87 3.57
N GLY A 73 -10.81 27.15 3.72
CA GLY A 73 -11.34 28.23 2.89
C GLY A 73 -12.85 28.43 2.97
N ASN A 74 -13.40 29.15 2.00
CA ASN A 74 -14.84 29.41 1.91
C ASN A 74 -15.57 28.21 1.31
N LYS A 75 -16.78 27.95 1.81
CA LYS A 75 -17.67 26.91 1.29
C LYS A 75 -17.97 27.17 -0.19
N PRO A 76 -17.60 26.26 -1.12
CA PRO A 76 -17.94 26.42 -2.53
C PRO A 76 -19.45 26.25 -2.76
N ASP A 77 -19.98 26.89 -3.80
CA ASP A 77 -21.35 26.64 -4.23
C ASP A 77 -21.49 25.24 -4.85
N HIS A 78 -22.68 24.63 -4.74
CA HIS A 78 -22.94 23.26 -5.20
C HIS A 78 -22.64 23.05 -6.69
N LYS A 79 -22.96 24.04 -7.55
CA LYS A 79 -22.72 23.92 -8.99
C LYS A 79 -21.21 23.89 -9.30
N SER A 80 -20.42 24.67 -8.56
CA SER A 80 -18.96 24.63 -8.67
C SER A 80 -18.39 23.29 -8.23
N ILE A 81 -18.93 22.66 -7.17
CA ILE A 81 -18.49 21.33 -6.71
C ILE A 81 -18.65 20.30 -7.82
N VAL A 82 -19.81 20.28 -8.49
CA VAL A 82 -20.09 19.34 -9.60
C VAL A 82 -19.19 19.61 -10.81
N LYS A 83 -18.85 20.88 -11.09
CA LYS A 83 -17.97 21.23 -12.22
C LYS A 83 -16.47 21.05 -11.94
N LYS A 84 -16.05 21.00 -10.68
CA LYS A 84 -14.62 20.91 -10.28
C LYS A 84 -13.94 19.63 -10.74
N LYS A 85 -14.68 18.53 -10.87
CA LYS A 85 -14.16 17.26 -11.37
C LYS A 85 -15.16 16.61 -12.30
N GLY A 86 -14.73 16.27 -13.52
CA GLY A 86 -15.58 15.60 -14.51
C GLY A 86 -16.10 14.21 -14.09
N CYS A 87 -15.57 13.65 -13.00
CA CYS A 87 -16.04 12.40 -12.40
C CYS A 87 -17.09 12.59 -11.30
N VAL A 88 -17.44 13.82 -10.94
CA VAL A 88 -18.43 14.15 -9.90
C VAL A 88 -19.72 14.60 -10.57
N SER A 89 -20.83 14.00 -10.17
CA SER A 89 -22.16 14.29 -10.70
C SER A 89 -23.10 14.72 -9.58
N ASP A 90 -24.04 15.61 -9.89
CA ASP A 90 -25.12 15.97 -8.97
C ASP A 90 -26.00 14.74 -8.71
N ALA A 91 -26.30 14.48 -7.44
CA ALA A 91 -27.21 13.42 -7.01
C ALA A 91 -28.49 13.98 -6.35
N GLY A 92 -28.68 15.30 -6.38
CA GLY A 92 -29.82 15.98 -5.78
C GLY A 92 -29.73 16.04 -4.25
N ASN A 93 -30.63 16.80 -3.61
CA ASN A 93 -30.75 16.88 -2.15
C ASN A 93 -29.43 17.22 -1.41
N ASN A 94 -28.62 18.13 -1.97
CA ASN A 94 -27.27 18.49 -1.50
C ASN A 94 -26.25 17.32 -1.51
N LYS A 95 -26.48 16.31 -2.36
CA LYS A 95 -25.59 15.18 -2.53
C LYS A 95 -24.89 15.25 -3.88
N VAL A 96 -23.66 14.77 -3.91
CA VAL A 96 -22.91 14.50 -5.13
C VAL A 96 -22.48 13.04 -5.14
N SER A 97 -22.26 12.50 -6.34
CA SER A 97 -21.79 11.14 -6.50
C SER A 97 -20.57 11.08 -7.41
N SER A 98 -19.74 10.06 -7.24
CA SER A 98 -18.59 9.84 -8.11
C SER A 98 -18.20 8.38 -8.11
N TRP A 99 -17.68 7.89 -9.23
CA TRP A 99 -17.04 6.58 -9.25
C TRP A 99 -15.71 6.62 -8.49
N PHE A 100 -15.33 5.53 -7.82
CA PHE A 100 -14.05 5.46 -7.10
C PHE A 100 -12.86 5.88 -7.97
N VAL A 101 -12.83 5.45 -9.24
CA VAL A 101 -11.73 5.74 -10.17
C VAL A 101 -11.54 7.24 -10.42
N GLY A 102 -12.59 8.07 -10.25
CA GLY A 102 -12.50 9.52 -10.33
C GLY A 102 -11.59 10.16 -9.28
N PHE A 103 -11.31 9.43 -8.21
CA PHE A 103 -10.40 9.83 -7.14
C PHE A 103 -9.04 9.14 -7.20
N TYR A 104 -8.74 8.38 -8.26
CA TYR A 104 -7.42 7.80 -8.47
C TYR A 104 -6.46 8.82 -9.12
N ASN A 105 -5.87 9.71 -8.30
CA ASN A 105 -5.07 10.84 -8.76
C ASN A 105 -3.91 11.17 -7.79
N THR A 106 -3.12 12.19 -8.16
CA THR A 106 -1.89 12.59 -7.48
C THR A 106 -2.04 13.85 -6.61
N ASP A 107 -3.27 14.36 -6.41
CA ASP A 107 -3.48 15.74 -5.95
C ASP A 107 -3.27 15.89 -4.44
N THR A 108 -3.29 14.79 -3.70
CA THR A 108 -3.13 14.79 -2.23
C THR A 108 -1.69 14.45 -1.84
N SER A 109 -1.04 15.35 -1.11
CA SER A 109 0.32 15.18 -0.58
C SER A 109 0.41 14.01 0.40
N PHE A 110 1.60 13.48 0.66
CA PHE A 110 1.79 12.39 1.61
C PHE A 110 1.41 12.80 3.03
N LYS A 111 1.69 14.05 3.41
CA LYS A 111 1.33 14.60 4.73
C LYS A 111 -0.18 14.71 4.93
N GLU A 112 -0.91 15.17 3.93
CA GLU A 112 -2.38 15.21 3.97
C GLU A 112 -2.98 13.81 4.03
N ARG A 113 -2.44 12.87 3.23
CA ARG A 113 -2.85 11.46 3.31
C ARG A 113 -2.60 10.87 4.68
N LEU A 114 -1.48 11.19 5.33
CA LEU A 114 -1.18 10.75 6.69
C LEU A 114 -2.23 11.26 7.69
N HIS A 115 -2.58 12.55 7.64
CA HIS A 115 -3.65 13.14 8.46
C HIS A 115 -4.98 12.42 8.24
N ILE A 116 -5.38 12.29 6.97
CA ILE A 116 -6.65 11.65 6.59
C ILE A 116 -6.68 10.19 7.03
N CYS A 117 -5.60 9.45 6.81
CA CYS A 117 -5.46 8.07 7.22
C CYS A 117 -5.66 7.92 8.73
N LYS A 118 -4.95 8.71 9.53
CA LYS A 118 -5.00 8.59 10.99
C LYS A 118 -6.33 9.03 11.58
N LYS A 119 -6.89 10.15 11.10
CA LYS A 119 -8.13 10.72 11.64
C LYS A 119 -9.39 9.98 11.17
N TYR A 120 -9.45 9.58 9.90
CA TYR A 120 -10.69 9.10 9.30
C TYR A 120 -10.65 7.62 8.89
N LEU A 121 -9.53 7.10 8.40
CA LEU A 121 -9.48 5.71 7.91
C LEU A 121 -9.13 4.70 8.99
N LYS A 122 -8.05 4.93 9.75
CA LYS A 122 -7.56 4.02 10.81
C LYS A 122 -8.67 3.62 11.80
N PRO A 123 -9.56 4.51 12.27
CA PRO A 123 -10.65 4.14 13.17
C PRO A 123 -11.67 3.15 12.56
N LEU A 124 -11.73 3.07 11.24
CA LEU A 124 -12.62 2.15 10.54
C LEU A 124 -11.99 0.76 10.39
N PHE A 125 -10.67 0.66 10.48
CA PHE A 125 -9.97 -0.62 10.34
C PHE A 125 -10.12 -1.46 11.60
N ASN A 126 -10.56 -2.71 11.41
CA ASN A 126 -10.70 -3.69 12.48
C ASN A 126 -9.56 -4.72 12.41
N PHE A 127 -8.39 -4.34 12.92
CA PHE A 127 -7.23 -5.22 13.13
C PHE A 127 -6.60 -4.95 14.50
N ASN A 128 -5.82 -5.92 15.00
CA ASN A 128 -5.05 -5.78 16.22
C ASN A 128 -3.58 -5.51 15.87
N GLU A 129 -3.10 -4.29 16.16
CA GLU A 129 -1.71 -3.90 15.93
C GLU A 129 -0.76 -4.76 16.77
N GLN A 130 0.24 -5.36 16.13
CA GLN A 130 1.25 -6.20 16.79
C GLN A 130 2.54 -5.39 16.95
N LYS A 131 2.85 -5.00 18.19
CA LYS A 131 4.03 -4.19 18.47
C LYS A 131 5.29 -5.05 18.41
N LEU A 132 6.09 -4.86 17.37
CA LEU A 132 7.38 -5.52 17.23
C LEU A 132 8.49 -4.76 17.98
N GLY A 133 9.59 -5.46 18.26
CA GLY A 133 10.78 -4.91 18.89
C GLY A 133 11.44 -3.79 18.09
N GLU A 134 12.20 -2.94 18.76
CA GLU A 134 12.98 -1.86 18.13
C GLU A 134 13.97 -2.37 17.08
N ASN A 135 14.52 -3.57 17.31
CA ASN A 135 15.50 -4.22 16.46
C ASN A 135 14.92 -5.38 15.63
N ASP A 136 13.60 -5.45 15.49
CA ASP A 136 12.95 -6.39 14.59
C ASP A 136 12.82 -5.79 13.18
N LEU A 137 13.03 -6.62 12.16
CA LEU A 137 12.79 -6.28 10.76
C LEU A 137 11.52 -6.98 10.27
N LEU A 138 10.63 -6.22 9.62
CA LEU A 138 9.53 -6.79 8.85
C LEU A 138 9.78 -6.61 7.36
N ILE A 139 9.80 -7.73 6.63
CA ILE A 139 9.88 -7.80 5.18
C ILE A 139 8.48 -8.11 4.64
N HIS A 140 7.98 -7.28 3.74
CA HIS A 140 6.74 -7.55 3.02
C HIS A 140 7.08 -7.92 1.59
N LEU A 141 6.70 -9.13 1.18
CA LEU A 141 6.77 -9.58 -0.20
C LEU A 141 5.38 -9.50 -0.84
N ARG A 142 5.31 -8.96 -2.05
CA ARG A 142 4.11 -9.09 -2.87
C ARG A 142 4.09 -10.47 -3.51
N SER A 143 2.94 -11.13 -3.49
CA SER A 143 2.71 -12.44 -4.11
C SER A 143 1.38 -12.44 -4.87
N GLY A 144 0.79 -13.62 -5.09
CA GLY A 144 -0.54 -13.74 -5.69
C GLY A 144 -0.52 -13.42 -7.18
N ASP A 145 -1.59 -12.77 -7.64
CA ASP A 145 -1.83 -12.49 -9.06
C ASP A 145 -0.71 -11.69 -9.76
N ILE A 146 0.02 -10.87 -8.99
CA ILE A 146 1.18 -10.14 -9.49
C ILE A 146 2.32 -11.08 -9.86
N MET A 147 2.56 -12.15 -9.10
CA MET A 147 3.62 -13.12 -9.39
C MET A 147 3.22 -14.18 -10.41
N ASP A 148 1.94 -14.23 -10.80
CA ASP A 148 1.48 -15.10 -11.88
C ASP A 148 1.51 -14.35 -13.22
N LYS A 149 0.55 -13.45 -13.45
CA LYS A 149 0.38 -12.77 -14.74
C LYS A 149 1.32 -11.57 -14.91
N GLY A 150 1.83 -11.03 -13.81
CA GLY A 150 2.52 -9.76 -13.83
C GLY A 150 1.59 -8.56 -13.96
N HIS A 151 2.14 -7.38 -13.66
CA HIS A 151 1.51 -6.11 -13.99
C HIS A 151 2.62 -5.08 -14.20
N TYR A 152 2.55 -4.32 -15.31
CA TYR A 152 3.57 -3.34 -15.67
C TYR A 152 3.90 -2.40 -14.50
N GLY A 153 2.86 -1.93 -13.80
CA GLY A 153 2.86 -1.20 -12.52
C GLY A 153 3.58 -1.79 -11.29
N TYR A 154 3.97 -3.06 -11.29
CA TYR A 154 4.31 -3.82 -10.07
C TYR A 154 5.61 -4.63 -10.23
N LEU A 155 6.66 -4.01 -10.77
CA LEU A 155 8.00 -4.62 -10.72
C LEU A 155 8.46 -4.73 -9.26
N GLN A 156 8.73 -5.95 -8.80
CA GLN A 156 9.00 -6.29 -7.42
C GLN A 156 10.48 -6.14 -7.10
N PRO A 157 10.84 -5.75 -5.86
CA PRO A 157 12.24 -5.63 -5.49
C PRO A 157 12.98 -6.96 -5.66
N PRO A 158 14.20 -6.95 -6.21
CA PRO A 158 14.98 -8.17 -6.42
C PRO A 158 15.45 -8.77 -5.10
N LEU A 159 15.78 -10.06 -5.11
CA LEU A 159 16.27 -10.80 -3.93
C LEU A 159 17.45 -10.09 -3.25
N SER A 160 18.36 -9.53 -4.04
CA SER A 160 19.54 -8.82 -3.53
C SER A 160 19.18 -7.60 -2.66
N PHE A 161 18.04 -6.96 -2.89
CA PHE A 161 17.57 -5.83 -2.06
C PHE A 161 17.27 -6.30 -0.64
N TYR A 162 16.44 -7.35 -0.51
CA TYR A 162 16.09 -7.89 0.81
C TYR A 162 17.30 -8.43 1.55
N ILE A 163 18.21 -9.11 0.83
CA ILE A 163 19.49 -9.57 1.40
C ILE A 163 20.30 -8.39 1.95
N LYS A 164 20.45 -7.29 1.19
CA LYS A 164 21.17 -6.11 1.67
C LYS A 164 20.53 -5.50 2.91
N VAL A 165 19.20 -5.45 3.00
CA VAL A 165 18.51 -4.95 4.20
C VAL A 165 18.74 -5.87 5.39
N ILE A 166 18.62 -7.19 5.22
CA ILE A 166 18.91 -8.18 6.26
C ILE A 166 20.37 -8.06 6.75
N GLU A 167 21.32 -7.88 5.83
CA GLU A 167 22.75 -7.80 6.14
C GLU A 167 23.21 -6.41 6.61
N SER A 168 22.35 -5.38 6.50
CA SER A 168 22.70 -3.99 6.84
C SER A 168 23.04 -3.78 8.32
N LYS A 169 22.47 -4.61 9.20
CA LYS A 169 22.78 -4.67 10.64
C LYS A 169 22.29 -5.99 11.24
N LYS A 170 22.60 -6.21 12.51
CA LYS A 170 22.06 -7.36 13.26
C LYS A 170 20.63 -7.07 13.68
N TRP A 171 19.71 -7.94 13.27
CA TRP A 171 18.30 -7.93 13.65
C TRP A 171 18.06 -8.95 14.76
N GLU A 172 17.14 -8.65 15.68
CA GLU A 172 16.73 -9.57 16.73
C GLU A 172 15.80 -10.65 16.15
N ASN A 173 14.71 -10.21 15.52
CA ASN A 173 13.84 -11.08 14.72
C ASN A 173 13.66 -10.52 13.31
N ILE A 174 13.43 -11.41 12.35
CA ILE A 174 13.08 -11.06 10.97
C ILE A 174 11.74 -11.72 10.65
N TYR A 175 10.73 -10.92 10.38
CA TYR A 175 9.40 -11.35 9.97
C TYR A 175 9.26 -11.22 8.45
N LEU A 176 8.73 -12.26 7.79
CA LEU A 176 8.41 -12.23 6.37
C LEU A 176 6.90 -12.42 6.17
N LEU A 177 6.25 -11.40 5.62
CA LEU A 177 4.82 -11.38 5.33
C LEU A 177 4.57 -11.40 3.83
N THR A 178 3.62 -12.24 3.43
CA THR A 178 3.19 -12.40 2.04
C THR A 178 1.82 -13.07 2.00
N GLU A 179 1.03 -12.81 0.95
CA GLU A 179 -0.31 -13.38 0.77
C GLU A 179 -0.24 -14.89 0.45
N ARG A 180 0.78 -15.28 -0.33
CA ARG A 180 1.01 -16.63 -0.87
C ARG A 180 2.51 -16.91 -0.98
N ASP A 181 2.85 -18.17 -1.18
CA ASP A 181 4.22 -18.69 -1.33
C ASP A 181 4.78 -18.57 -2.77
N ASN A 182 4.00 -18.08 -3.73
CA ASN A 182 4.41 -17.98 -5.14
C ASN A 182 5.35 -16.81 -5.46
N ASN A 183 5.92 -16.11 -4.48
CA ASN A 183 7.02 -15.16 -4.72
C ASN A 183 8.37 -15.92 -4.64
N PRO A 184 9.15 -16.02 -5.73
CA PRO A 184 10.39 -16.80 -5.74
C PRO A 184 11.44 -16.33 -4.72
N CYS A 185 11.43 -15.05 -4.34
CA CYS A 185 12.35 -14.52 -3.33
C CYS A 185 12.11 -15.15 -1.96
N MET A 186 10.87 -15.56 -1.64
CA MET A 186 10.53 -16.13 -0.34
C MET A 186 11.37 -17.39 -0.08
N GLN A 187 11.34 -18.35 -1.00
CA GLN A 187 12.07 -19.61 -0.84
C GLN A 187 13.56 -19.35 -0.64
N LYS A 188 14.17 -18.47 -1.43
CA LYS A 188 15.60 -18.13 -1.32
C LYS A 188 15.95 -17.42 -0.02
N LEU A 189 15.07 -16.58 0.51
CA LEU A 189 15.27 -15.96 1.81
C LEU A 189 15.19 -16.97 2.95
N LEU A 190 14.22 -17.90 2.92
CA LEU A 190 14.09 -18.95 3.94
C LEU A 190 15.24 -19.96 3.90
N GLU A 191 15.72 -20.33 2.70
CA GLU A 191 16.91 -21.17 2.52
C GLU A 191 18.16 -20.51 3.12
N LYS A 192 18.36 -19.20 2.87
CA LYS A 192 19.55 -18.46 3.31
C LYS A 192 19.49 -18.05 4.79
N TYR A 193 18.30 -17.77 5.31
CA TYR A 193 18.07 -17.28 6.67
C TYR A 193 16.96 -18.12 7.34
N PRO A 194 17.28 -19.33 7.84
CA PRO A 194 16.29 -20.29 8.33
C PRO A 194 15.51 -19.83 9.59
N ASN A 195 15.99 -18.78 10.27
CA ASN A 195 15.34 -18.22 11.47
C ASN A 195 14.29 -17.14 11.14
N ILE A 196 14.01 -16.87 9.85
CA ILE A 196 12.93 -15.94 9.47
C ILE A 196 11.59 -16.48 9.95
N ILE A 197 10.85 -15.64 10.66
CA ILE A 197 9.50 -15.92 11.13
C ILE A 197 8.51 -15.63 10.01
N HIS A 198 7.73 -16.63 9.59
CA HIS A 198 6.64 -16.47 8.63
C HIS A 198 5.39 -17.21 9.08
N PHE A 199 4.25 -16.82 8.51
CA PHE A 199 2.93 -17.35 8.90
C PHE A 199 2.25 -18.17 7.81
N LEU A 200 2.91 -18.35 6.66
CA LEU A 200 2.47 -19.32 5.65
C LEU A 200 2.71 -20.74 6.16
N GLY A 201 1.65 -21.56 6.21
CA GLY A 201 1.76 -23.01 6.45
C GLY A 201 2.06 -23.46 7.89
N ASN A 202 2.22 -22.57 8.86
CA ASN A 202 2.51 -22.96 10.24
C ASN A 202 1.26 -23.42 11.03
N ASN A 203 1.40 -24.53 11.77
CA ASN A 203 0.50 -25.02 12.83
C ASN A 203 -0.91 -25.48 12.43
N ASN A 204 -1.11 -26.14 11.27
CA ASN A 204 -2.45 -26.61 10.83
C ASN A 204 -3.51 -25.49 10.65
N ILE A 205 -3.13 -24.22 10.79
CA ILE A 205 -4.01 -23.09 10.47
C ILE A 205 -3.88 -22.84 8.97
N LYS A 206 -4.77 -23.47 8.19
CA LYS A 206 -4.95 -23.16 6.78
C LYS A 206 -5.24 -21.65 6.66
N ARG A 207 -4.30 -20.88 6.11
CA ARG A 207 -4.60 -19.52 5.64
C ARG A 207 -5.59 -19.66 4.49
N CYS A 208 -6.88 -19.47 4.77
CA CYS A 208 -7.93 -19.49 3.77
C CYS A 208 -7.90 -18.18 2.96
N PRO A 209 -7.66 -18.22 1.64
CA PRO A 209 -7.93 -17.09 0.77
C PRO A 209 -9.43 -16.75 0.90
N GLY A 210 -9.78 -15.50 1.21
CA GLY A 210 -11.18 -15.07 1.24
C GLY A 210 -11.81 -14.81 2.62
N GLU A 211 -11.16 -15.11 3.74
CA GLU A 211 -11.76 -14.91 5.08
C GLU A 211 -11.33 -13.62 5.78
N GLY A 212 -10.42 -12.84 5.20
CA GLY A 212 -9.98 -11.55 5.77
C GLY A 212 -9.10 -11.69 7.02
N PHE A 213 -9.18 -12.83 7.72
CA PHE A 213 -8.37 -13.16 8.89
C PHE A 213 -6.87 -13.06 8.60
N GLY A 214 -6.39 -13.67 7.51
CA GLY A 214 -4.97 -13.57 7.11
C GLY A 214 -4.53 -12.13 6.84
N PHE A 215 -5.37 -11.34 6.18
CA PHE A 215 -5.05 -9.94 5.90
C PHE A 215 -5.07 -9.06 7.16
N LYS A 216 -6.07 -9.22 8.05
CA LYS A 216 -6.13 -8.49 9.32
C LYS A 216 -4.93 -8.77 10.20
N HIS A 217 -4.58 -10.05 10.31
CA HIS A 217 -3.41 -10.50 11.02
C HIS A 217 -2.15 -9.82 10.45
N ASP A 218 -1.94 -9.95 9.13
CA ASP A 218 -0.74 -9.40 8.48
C ASP A 218 -0.70 -7.87 8.55
N LEU A 219 -1.84 -7.19 8.42
CA LEU A 219 -1.93 -5.75 8.58
C LEU A 219 -1.53 -5.31 9.98
N GLY A 220 -1.91 -6.07 11.03
CA GLY A 220 -1.51 -5.82 12.41
C GLY A 220 0.01 -5.82 12.61
N TYR A 221 0.72 -6.77 12.00
CA TYR A 221 2.19 -6.80 12.00
C TYR A 221 2.79 -5.69 11.12
N LEU A 222 2.26 -5.49 9.90
CA LEU A 222 2.71 -4.47 8.96
C LEU A 222 2.70 -3.08 9.59
N VAL A 223 1.61 -2.70 10.27
CA VAL A 223 1.46 -1.37 10.88
C VAL A 223 2.07 -1.26 12.27
N GLY A 224 2.43 -2.37 12.91
CA GLY A 224 3.02 -2.42 14.25
C GLY A 224 4.55 -2.59 14.27
N CYS A 225 5.17 -2.71 13.10
CA CYS A 225 6.62 -2.80 12.97
C CYS A 225 7.30 -1.43 13.01
N LYS A 226 8.59 -1.41 13.36
CA LYS A 226 9.41 -0.19 13.36
C LYS A 226 10.34 -0.09 12.15
N ASN A 227 10.82 -1.25 11.66
CA ASN A 227 11.71 -1.36 10.51
C ASN A 227 10.99 -2.16 9.41
N TYR A 228 10.71 -1.51 8.29
CA TYR A 228 9.84 -2.03 7.24
C TYR A 228 10.55 -2.07 5.88
N ALA A 229 10.84 -3.27 5.37
CA ALA A 229 11.33 -3.49 4.02
C ALA A 229 10.15 -3.73 3.07
N VAL A 230 9.98 -2.84 2.10
CA VAL A 230 8.78 -2.77 1.26
C VAL A 230 8.83 -3.74 0.08
N CYS A 231 7.66 -4.13 -0.42
CA CYS A 231 7.48 -4.59 -1.80
C CYS A 231 6.91 -3.47 -2.68
N GLN A 232 6.85 -3.67 -3.99
CA GLN A 232 6.11 -2.75 -4.86
C GLN A 232 4.63 -3.08 -4.83
N SER A 233 3.84 -2.26 -4.15
CA SER A 233 2.39 -2.45 -3.98
C SER A 233 1.69 -1.14 -3.64
N SER A 234 0.46 -0.97 -4.11
CA SER A 234 -0.39 0.16 -3.67
C SER A 234 -0.77 0.10 -2.18
N LEU A 235 -0.57 -1.05 -1.52
CA LEU A 235 -0.76 -1.20 -0.08
C LEU A 235 0.39 -0.60 0.75
N CYS A 236 1.62 -0.54 0.20
CA CYS A 236 2.81 -0.16 0.98
C CYS A 236 2.74 1.28 1.53
N PRO A 237 2.37 2.31 0.73
CA PRO A 237 2.21 3.65 1.27
C PRO A 237 1.12 3.73 2.34
N LEU A 238 0.02 2.98 2.16
CA LEU A 238 -1.06 2.92 3.13
C LEU A 238 -0.60 2.34 4.48
N VAL A 239 0.18 1.24 4.47
CA VAL A 239 0.75 0.65 5.70
C VAL A 239 1.54 1.69 6.48
N ILE A 240 2.38 2.46 5.79
CA ILE A 240 3.18 3.54 6.41
C ILE A 240 2.26 4.63 6.98
N GLN A 241 1.18 4.98 6.28
CA GLN A 241 0.23 6.02 6.71
C GLN A 241 -0.69 5.58 7.85
N LEU A 242 -0.99 4.29 7.97
CA LEU A 242 -1.76 3.71 9.07
C LEU A 242 -0.93 3.49 10.34
N SER A 243 0.37 3.31 10.19
CA SER A 243 1.26 3.02 11.30
C SER A 243 1.53 4.25 12.17
N ASP A 244 1.55 4.03 13.49
CA ASP A 244 2.11 4.98 14.47
C ASP A 244 3.51 4.57 14.95
N THR A 245 3.99 3.39 14.52
CA THR A 245 5.20 2.75 15.03
C THR A 245 6.35 2.73 14.03
N ILE A 246 6.08 2.67 12.73
CA ILE A 246 7.12 2.66 11.68
C ILE A 246 8.03 3.87 11.83
N LYS A 247 9.35 3.60 11.89
CA LYS A 247 10.42 4.61 11.96
C LYS A 247 11.40 4.51 10.81
N ASN A 248 11.63 3.31 10.29
CA ASN A 248 12.58 3.05 9.22
C ASN A 248 11.87 2.31 8.09
N VAL A 249 11.91 2.87 6.89
CA VAL A 249 11.36 2.25 5.67
C VAL A 249 12.49 2.06 4.66
N TYR A 250 12.69 0.83 4.21
CA TYR A 250 13.74 0.48 3.24
C TYR A 250 13.10 0.35 1.86
N ILE A 251 13.60 1.09 0.88
CA ILE A 251 12.99 1.20 -0.45
C ILE A 251 14.07 1.11 -1.55
N PRO A 252 13.88 0.31 -2.60
CA PRO A 252 14.72 0.40 -3.79
C PRO A 252 14.35 1.64 -4.62
N SER A 253 15.36 2.42 -5.05
CA SER A 253 15.18 3.76 -5.63
C SER A 253 14.23 3.81 -6.83
N TYR A 254 14.22 2.76 -7.67
CA TYR A 254 13.37 2.69 -8.85
C TYR A 254 11.86 2.82 -8.54
N MET A 255 11.43 2.48 -7.32
CA MET A 255 10.03 2.63 -6.90
C MET A 255 9.60 4.09 -6.77
N LEU A 256 10.56 5.01 -6.66
CA LEU A 256 10.34 6.46 -6.55
C LEU A 256 10.63 7.19 -7.86
N LYS A 257 10.97 6.46 -8.93
CA LYS A 257 11.24 7.03 -10.24
C LYS A 257 9.95 7.28 -11.02
N THR A 258 9.90 8.41 -11.70
CA THR A 258 8.79 8.81 -12.60
C THR A 258 9.15 8.70 -14.08
N SER A 259 10.43 8.52 -14.39
CA SER A 259 10.96 8.36 -15.74
C SER A 259 11.30 6.90 -16.06
N GLY A 260 11.29 6.54 -17.36
CA GLY A 260 11.63 5.21 -17.86
C GLY A 260 10.40 4.34 -18.19
N LYS A 261 10.65 3.17 -18.80
CA LYS A 261 9.61 2.22 -19.25
C LYS A 261 8.68 1.75 -18.11
N TYR A 262 9.23 1.72 -16.88
CA TYR A 262 8.55 1.40 -15.62
C TYR A 262 8.50 2.60 -14.66
N GLY A 263 8.73 3.83 -15.15
CA GLY A 263 8.32 5.06 -14.50
C GLY A 263 6.80 5.15 -14.60
N LEU A 264 6.15 4.38 -13.74
CA LEU A 264 4.74 4.06 -13.90
C LEU A 264 3.94 5.28 -13.48
N ARG A 265 2.96 5.67 -14.32
CA ARG A 265 2.03 6.78 -14.05
C ARG A 265 1.35 6.64 -12.69
N GLU A 266 1.32 5.43 -12.14
CA GLU A 266 0.75 5.04 -10.87
C GLU A 266 1.65 5.31 -9.65
N HIS A 267 2.99 5.37 -9.79
CA HIS A 267 3.86 5.58 -8.61
C HIS A 267 3.54 6.88 -7.87
N PRO A 268 3.40 8.03 -8.55
CA PRO A 268 2.99 9.26 -7.87
C PRO A 268 1.58 9.16 -7.27
N ILE A 269 0.72 8.28 -7.79
CA ILE A 269 -0.62 8.05 -7.22
C ILE A 269 -0.51 7.30 -5.90
N TRP A 270 0.39 6.31 -5.77
CA TRP A 270 0.55 5.53 -4.53
C TRP A 270 1.44 6.25 -3.50
N TRP A 271 2.64 6.65 -3.90
CA TRP A 271 3.67 7.22 -3.03
C TRP A 271 3.55 8.74 -2.82
N SER A 272 2.62 9.39 -3.53
CA SER A 272 2.55 10.86 -3.67
C SER A 272 3.72 11.44 -4.46
N ARG A 273 3.53 12.64 -5.02
CA ARG A 273 4.58 13.38 -5.73
C ARG A 273 5.73 13.79 -4.81
N ASP A 274 5.45 13.93 -3.51
CA ASP A 274 6.42 14.30 -2.48
C ASP A 274 7.67 13.40 -2.45
N PHE A 275 7.52 12.14 -2.85
CA PHE A 275 8.55 11.11 -2.74
C PHE A 275 9.28 10.84 -4.05
N MET A 276 8.79 11.40 -5.16
CA MET A 276 9.33 11.11 -6.47
C MET A 276 10.75 11.68 -6.64
N GLU A 277 11.57 10.96 -7.40
CA GLU A 277 12.96 11.29 -7.73
C GLU A 277 13.92 11.37 -6.52
N LYS A 278 13.50 10.86 -5.35
CA LYS A 278 14.39 10.71 -4.18
C LYS A 278 15.36 9.55 -4.41
N LYS A 279 16.66 9.87 -4.47
CA LYS A 279 17.75 8.91 -4.73
C LYS A 279 18.59 8.58 -3.50
N THR A 280 18.44 9.35 -2.43
CA THR A 280 19.21 9.23 -1.20
C THR A 280 18.29 9.19 0.00
N ASN A 281 18.83 8.76 1.15
CA ASN A 281 18.07 8.70 2.40
C ASN A 281 17.47 10.06 2.74
N PHE A 282 16.24 10.05 3.23
CA PHE A 282 15.54 11.26 3.66
C PHE A 282 14.63 10.97 4.84
N GLU A 283 14.30 12.02 5.59
CA GLU A 283 13.29 11.96 6.64
C GLU A 283 12.03 12.70 6.17
N TYR A 284 10.87 12.12 6.46
CA TYR A 284 9.58 12.76 6.20
C TYR A 284 8.56 12.30 7.24
N CYS A 285 7.82 13.24 7.84
CA CYS A 285 6.82 12.95 8.87
C CYS A 285 7.34 12.05 10.03
N ASN A 286 8.57 12.30 10.51
CA ASN A 286 9.25 11.52 11.57
C ASN A 286 9.53 10.05 11.22
N VAL A 287 9.64 9.74 9.92
CA VAL A 287 10.02 8.43 9.39
C VAL A 287 11.26 8.60 8.53
N CYS A 288 12.28 7.78 8.78
CA CYS A 288 13.48 7.68 7.98
C CYS A 288 13.26 6.71 6.81
N TYR A 289 13.47 7.20 5.59
CA TYR A 289 13.41 6.43 4.36
C TYR A 289 14.82 6.14 3.90
N HIS A 290 15.19 4.86 3.93
CA HIS A 290 16.49 4.32 3.53
C HIS A 290 16.41 3.88 2.07
N ILE A 291 17.04 4.64 1.18
CA ILE A 291 16.97 4.44 -0.27
C ILE A 291 18.16 3.62 -0.73
N TYR A 292 17.88 2.47 -1.35
CA TYR A 292 18.88 1.58 -1.92
C TYR A 292 18.94 1.79 -3.42
N ASP A 293 20.15 1.99 -3.97
CA ASP A 293 20.32 2.18 -5.40
C ASP A 293 19.99 0.91 -6.18
N TYR A 294 18.90 1.01 -6.95
CA TYR A 294 18.38 0.01 -7.87
C TYR A 294 17.86 0.69 -9.15
N GLU A 295 18.37 1.87 -9.51
CA GLU A 295 17.91 2.63 -10.69
C GLU A 295 18.04 1.84 -11.98
N GLU A 296 19.12 1.07 -12.12
CA GLU A 296 19.39 0.26 -13.30
C GLU A 296 18.54 -1.02 -13.35
N TYR A 297 17.87 -1.39 -12.25
CA TYR A 297 17.05 -2.60 -12.20
C TYR A 297 15.90 -2.56 -13.21
N VAL A 298 15.36 -1.36 -13.43
CA VAL A 298 14.25 -1.07 -14.37
C VAL A 298 14.70 -0.77 -15.80
N ASN A 299 15.99 -0.54 -16.05
CA ASN A 299 16.50 -0.05 -17.34
C ASN A 299 16.76 -1.18 -18.34
N THR A 300 15.71 -1.86 -18.80
CA THR A 300 15.79 -2.85 -19.88
C THR A 300 14.58 -2.82 -20.80
N ASP A 301 14.75 -3.31 -22.02
CA ASP A 301 13.70 -3.37 -23.03
C ASP A 301 12.71 -4.54 -22.84
N GLU A 302 12.94 -5.45 -21.90
CA GLU A 302 12.09 -6.62 -21.63
C GLU A 302 11.03 -6.37 -20.55
N ASN A 303 9.85 -6.98 -20.70
CA ASN A 303 8.75 -6.91 -19.73
C ASN A 303 9.03 -7.74 -18.46
N LYS A 304 9.95 -7.27 -17.62
CA LYS A 304 10.43 -7.96 -16.40
C LYS A 304 9.38 -8.26 -15.33
N TYR A 305 8.26 -7.55 -15.38
CA TYR A 305 7.15 -7.77 -14.45
C TYR A 305 6.33 -9.02 -14.81
N GLU A 306 6.56 -9.66 -15.96
CA GLU A 306 5.86 -10.88 -16.38
C GLU A 306 6.49 -12.13 -15.76
N TYR A 307 6.22 -12.38 -14.47
CA TYR A 307 6.88 -13.45 -13.70
C TYR A 307 6.49 -14.89 -14.11
N GLN A 308 5.57 -15.08 -15.05
CA GLN A 308 5.38 -16.39 -15.71
C GLN A 308 6.58 -16.81 -16.58
N LYS A 309 7.44 -15.86 -16.96
CA LYS A 309 8.64 -16.10 -17.75
C LYS A 309 9.82 -16.44 -16.85
N LYS A 310 10.51 -17.54 -17.16
CA LYS A 310 11.63 -18.02 -16.35
C LYS A 310 12.76 -16.98 -16.29
N GLU A 311 13.09 -16.36 -17.40
CA GLU A 311 14.11 -15.31 -17.50
C GLU A 311 13.84 -14.11 -16.57
N ASN A 312 12.55 -13.77 -16.36
CA ASN A 312 12.15 -12.70 -15.45
C ASN A 312 12.26 -13.13 -13.98
N ILE A 313 11.96 -14.39 -13.67
CA ILE A 313 12.19 -14.98 -12.34
C ILE A 313 13.69 -15.00 -12.05
N ASP A 314 14.49 -15.50 -12.98
CA ASP A 314 15.96 -15.57 -12.85
C ASP A 314 16.52 -14.15 -12.65
N TYR A 315 16.04 -13.16 -13.42
CA TYR A 315 16.42 -11.76 -13.22
C TYR A 315 16.04 -11.20 -11.84
N LEU A 316 14.83 -11.50 -11.33
CA LEU A 316 14.39 -11.13 -9.98
C LEU A 316 15.30 -11.72 -8.88
N LEU A 317 15.78 -12.95 -9.08
CA LEU A 317 16.59 -13.68 -8.11
C LEU A 317 18.08 -13.34 -8.18
N GLU A 318 18.61 -13.06 -9.38
CA GLU A 318 20.05 -12.95 -9.63
C GLU A 318 20.55 -11.50 -9.70
N TYR A 319 19.66 -10.53 -9.99
CA TYR A 319 20.07 -9.13 -10.14
C TYR A 319 20.81 -8.63 -8.90
N GLY A 320 22.03 -8.12 -9.10
CA GLY A 320 22.85 -7.55 -8.03
C GLY A 320 23.39 -8.55 -7.02
N MET A 321 23.27 -9.87 -7.24
CA MET A 321 23.83 -10.88 -6.35
C MET A 321 25.37 -10.95 -6.43
N ASN A 322 25.93 -10.76 -7.62
CA ASN A 322 27.39 -10.80 -7.85
C ASN A 322 28.17 -9.63 -7.23
N THR A 323 27.51 -8.52 -6.91
CA THR A 323 28.15 -7.37 -6.24
C THR A 323 28.22 -7.55 -4.72
N ASN A 324 27.39 -8.43 -4.14
CA ASN A 324 27.38 -8.70 -2.69
C ASN A 324 28.48 -9.68 -2.25
N ASN A 325 28.95 -10.57 -3.14
CA ASN A 325 30.00 -11.55 -2.82
C ASN A 325 31.43 -10.97 -2.77
N LYS A 326 31.63 -9.71 -3.14
CA LYS A 326 32.95 -9.04 -3.12
C LYS A 326 33.26 -8.28 -1.82
N LYS A 327 32.39 -8.38 -0.80
CA LYS A 327 32.56 -7.73 0.51
C LYS A 327 32.52 -8.71 1.69
N LYS A 328 33.02 -9.92 1.50
CA LYS A 328 33.31 -10.85 2.60
C LYS A 328 34.81 -10.92 2.86
#